data_AF-A0A7J8NM40-F1
#
_entry.id   AF-A0A7J8NM40-F1
#
_cell.length_a   1.000
_cell.length_b   1.000
_cell.length_c   1.000
_cell.angle_alpha   90.00
_cell.angle_beta   90.00
_cell.angle_gamma   90.00
#
_symmetry.space_group_name_H-M   'P 1'
#
loop_
_entity.id
_entity.type
_entity.pdbx_description
1 polymer ?
#
loop_
_entity_poly.entity_id
_entity_poly.type
_entity_poly.pdbx_seq_one_letter_code
_entity_poly.pdbx_strand_id
1 'polypeptide(L)'
;MLSEVASRLKITIVGGSIPERCGDKLYNTCCVFGTDGKLKAKHRKIHLFDIDIPGKITFMESKTLTAGETPTVVDTVHADVGRIGIGICYDIRFTELAMIYAARGLFTSPLNRDTVIIFNIC
;
A
#
# COMPACT_ATOMS: atom_id res chain seq x y z
N MET A 1 -12.78 3.78 13.54
CA MET A 1 -11.97 5.02 13.64
C MET A 1 -11.57 5.60 12.29
N LEU A 2 -10.72 4.96 11.45
CA LEU A 2 -10.27 5.56 10.18
C LEU A 2 -11.41 5.84 9.17
N SER A 3 -12.33 4.89 8.99
CA SER A 3 -13.53 5.05 8.15
C SER A 3 -14.37 6.29 8.54
N GLU A 4 -14.60 6.47 9.83
CA GLU A 4 -15.39 7.59 10.36
C GLU A 4 -14.67 8.93 10.14
N VAL A 5 -13.37 8.99 10.41
CA VAL A 5 -12.56 10.20 10.20
C VAL A 5 -12.54 10.58 8.71
N ALA A 6 -12.37 9.60 7.82
CA ALA A 6 -12.40 9.82 6.37
C ALA A 6 -13.74 10.40 5.91
N SER A 7 -14.86 9.85 6.38
CA SER A 7 -16.21 10.34 6.05
C SER A 7 -16.51 11.72 6.63
N ARG A 8 -16.10 11.96 7.88
CA ARG A 8 -16.35 13.23 8.60
C ARG A 8 -15.56 14.39 8.02
N LEU A 9 -14.28 14.16 7.70
CA LEU A 9 -13.39 15.20 7.16
C LEU A 9 -13.40 15.27 5.63
N LYS A 10 -14.13 14.36 4.96
CA LYS A 10 -14.18 14.26 3.49
C LYS A 10 -12.79 14.12 2.86
N ILE A 11 -11.94 13.31 3.47
CA ILE A 11 -10.57 13.02 3.00
C ILE A 11 -10.42 11.55 2.62
N THR A 12 -9.51 11.27 1.70
CA THR A 12 -9.04 9.90 1.45
C THR A 12 -7.94 9.58 2.44
N ILE A 13 -8.02 8.44 3.13
CA ILE A 13 -7.02 8.02 4.11
C ILE A 13 -6.32 6.76 3.63
N VAL A 14 -5.00 6.84 3.51
CA VAL A 14 -4.11 5.69 3.33
C VAL A 14 -3.68 5.24 4.73
N GLY A 15 -4.30 4.15 5.18
CA GLY A 15 -4.50 3.87 6.60
C GLY A 15 -3.34 3.21 7.34
N GLY A 16 -2.11 3.40 6.92
CA GLY A 16 -1.02 2.68 7.58
C GLY A 16 -0.95 1.22 7.16
N SER A 17 -0.13 0.45 7.86
CA SER A 17 -0.02 -1.00 7.71
C SER A 17 -0.49 -1.64 9.01
N ILE A 18 -1.33 -2.69 8.93
CA ILE A 18 -1.81 -3.44 10.09
C ILE A 18 -1.79 -4.95 9.81
N PRO A 19 -1.62 -5.80 10.84
CA PRO A 19 -1.81 -7.24 10.68
C PRO A 19 -3.29 -7.55 10.39
N GLU A 20 -3.58 -8.15 9.25
CA GLU A 20 -4.89 -8.64 8.85
C GLU A 20 -4.91 -10.17 8.97
N ARG A 21 -5.87 -10.74 9.68
CA ARG A 21 -6.16 -12.17 9.65
C ARG A 21 -7.21 -12.50 8.60
N CYS A 22 -6.93 -13.47 7.75
CA CYS A 22 -7.87 -13.96 6.74
C CYS A 22 -7.78 -15.50 6.67
N GLY A 23 -8.76 -16.17 7.27
CA GLY A 23 -8.65 -17.60 7.58
C GLY A 23 -7.45 -17.86 8.51
N ASP A 24 -6.64 -18.84 8.15
CA ASP A 24 -5.43 -19.23 8.90
C ASP A 24 -4.20 -18.37 8.57
N LYS A 25 -4.33 -17.43 7.63
CA LYS A 25 -3.23 -16.59 7.15
C LYS A 25 -3.24 -15.22 7.82
N LEU A 26 -2.06 -14.69 8.09
CA LEU A 26 -1.85 -13.31 8.52
C LEU A 26 -1.17 -12.51 7.42
N TYR A 27 -1.53 -11.26 7.23
CA TYR A 27 -0.99 -10.39 6.18
C TYR A 27 -0.62 -9.03 6.76
N ASN A 28 0.45 -8.42 6.25
CA ASN A 28 0.67 -6.99 6.46
C ASN A 28 -0.18 -6.22 5.44
N THR A 29 -1.20 -5.48 5.91
CA THR A 29 -2.24 -4.91 5.05
C THR A 29 -2.41 -3.42 5.26
N CYS A 30 -2.40 -2.66 4.16
CA CYS A 30 -2.80 -1.27 4.10
C CYS A 30 -4.23 -1.14 3.59
N CYS A 31 -5.10 -0.53 4.40
CA CYS A 31 -6.48 -0.21 4.05
C CYS A 31 -6.58 1.23 3.55
N VAL A 32 -7.25 1.45 2.42
CA VAL A 32 -7.50 2.80 1.89
C VAL A 32 -8.98 3.13 2.03
N PHE A 33 -9.30 4.22 2.72
CA PHE A 33 -10.66 4.69 2.95
C PHE A 33 -10.96 5.91 2.10
N GLY A 34 -12.12 5.92 1.43
CA GLY A 34 -12.60 7.05 0.63
C GLY A 34 -13.24 8.15 1.47
N THR A 35 -13.57 9.26 0.82
CA THR A 35 -14.22 10.43 1.45
C THR A 35 -15.64 10.17 1.97
N ASP A 36 -16.23 9.04 1.61
CA ASP A 36 -17.50 8.54 2.16
C ASP A 36 -17.29 7.59 3.35
N GLY A 37 -16.03 7.34 3.73
CA GLY A 37 -15.64 6.40 4.77
C GLY A 37 -15.62 4.95 4.35
N LYS A 38 -15.96 4.62 3.09
CA LYS A 38 -15.93 3.23 2.63
C LYS A 38 -14.52 2.78 2.35
N LEU A 39 -14.27 1.50 2.56
CA LEU A 39 -13.02 0.84 2.19
C LEU A 39 -12.94 0.76 0.66
N LYS A 40 -12.02 1.53 0.06
CA LYS A 40 -11.80 1.54 -1.39
C LYS A 40 -10.87 0.43 -1.84
N ALA A 41 -9.86 0.11 -1.05
CA ALA A 41 -8.90 -0.93 -1.38
C ALA A 41 -8.21 -1.51 -0.14
N LYS A 42 -7.72 -2.74 -0.30
CA LYS A 42 -6.77 -3.37 0.62
C LYS A 42 -5.55 -3.78 -0.17
N HIS A 43 -4.37 -3.31 0.24
CA HIS A 43 -3.11 -3.74 -0.29
C HIS A 43 -2.41 -4.63 0.73
N ARG A 44 -2.13 -5.88 0.37
CA ARG A 44 -1.32 -6.79 1.18
C ARG A 44 0.11 -6.71 0.68
N LYS A 45 1.07 -6.50 1.59
CA LYS A 45 2.50 -6.37 1.30
C LYS A 45 2.95 -7.51 0.41
N ILE A 46 3.52 -7.20 -0.74
CA ILE A 46 3.88 -8.20 -1.75
C ILE A 46 5.25 -8.80 -1.40
N HIS A 47 6.22 -7.94 -1.06
CA HIS A 47 7.57 -8.38 -0.75
C HIS A 47 7.78 -8.41 0.77
N LEU A 48 7.77 -9.61 1.34
CA LEU A 48 8.05 -9.81 2.76
C LEU A 48 9.53 -9.54 3.07
N PHE A 49 9.78 -9.03 4.27
CA PHE A 49 11.12 -8.71 4.74
C PHE A 49 11.75 -9.93 5.42
N ASP A 50 12.46 -10.71 4.64
CA ASP A 50 13.29 -11.81 5.13
C ASP A 50 14.76 -11.44 5.00
N ILE A 51 15.41 -11.23 6.14
CA ILE A 51 16.83 -10.94 6.23
C ILE A 51 17.51 -11.96 7.14
N ASP A 52 18.58 -12.57 6.63
CA ASP A 52 19.43 -13.45 7.41
C ASP A 52 20.88 -13.05 7.17
N ILE A 53 21.43 -12.28 8.10
CA ILE A 53 22.84 -11.87 8.09
C ILE A 53 23.52 -12.62 9.24
N PRO A 54 24.32 -13.66 8.93
CA PRO A 54 25.03 -14.44 9.94
C PRO A 54 25.85 -13.55 10.88
N GLY A 55 25.63 -13.72 12.18
CA GLY A 55 26.32 -12.97 13.22
C GLY A 55 25.87 -11.52 13.41
N LYS A 56 24.80 -11.06 12.73
CA LYS A 56 24.24 -9.70 12.92
C LYS A 56 22.75 -9.70 13.23
N ILE A 57 21.91 -10.09 12.27
CA ILE A 57 20.46 -10.02 12.39
C ILE A 57 19.79 -11.09 11.54
N THR A 58 18.85 -11.80 12.15
CA THR A 58 17.95 -12.71 11.46
C THR A 58 16.52 -12.25 11.77
N PHE A 59 15.78 -11.84 10.75
CA PHE A 59 14.36 -11.49 10.85
C PHE A 59 13.65 -12.08 9.63
N MET A 60 12.70 -12.98 9.88
CA MET A 60 11.94 -13.66 8.83
C MET A 60 10.47 -13.35 9.00
N GLU A 61 10.00 -12.31 8.30
CA GLU A 61 8.58 -11.91 8.30
C GLU A 61 7.70 -13.05 7.77
N SER A 62 8.21 -13.83 6.80
CA SER A 62 7.51 -14.96 6.18
C SER A 62 7.19 -16.13 7.11
N LYS A 63 7.81 -16.21 8.29
CA LYS A 63 7.44 -17.22 9.29
C LYS A 63 6.05 -16.98 9.90
N THR A 64 5.57 -15.73 9.85
CA THR A 64 4.34 -15.30 10.51
C THR A 64 3.34 -14.72 9.52
N LEU A 65 3.82 -13.98 8.53
CA LEU A 65 3.00 -13.27 7.56
C LEU A 65 3.05 -13.95 6.19
N THR A 66 1.96 -13.80 5.46
CA THR A 66 1.78 -14.25 4.08
C THR A 66 1.90 -13.06 3.15
N ALA A 67 2.57 -13.27 2.02
CA ALA A 67 2.69 -12.26 0.97
C ALA A 67 1.33 -11.98 0.28
N GLY A 68 1.13 -10.74 -0.14
CA GLY A 68 0.12 -10.37 -1.12
C GLY A 68 0.54 -10.74 -2.53
N GLU A 69 -0.43 -10.82 -3.44
CA GLU A 69 -0.20 -11.29 -4.83
C GLU A 69 -0.50 -10.21 -5.87
N THR A 70 -1.12 -9.09 -5.48
CA THR A 70 -1.69 -8.13 -6.42
C THR A 70 -1.24 -6.69 -6.11
N PRO A 71 -0.63 -5.99 -7.07
CA PRO A 71 -0.39 -4.55 -6.95
C PRO A 71 -1.71 -3.79 -6.87
N THR A 72 -1.77 -2.78 -6.01
CA THR A 72 -3.02 -2.06 -5.69
C THR A 72 -2.94 -0.61 -6.16
N VAL A 73 -3.92 -0.21 -6.97
CA VAL A 73 -4.12 1.16 -7.43
C VAL A 73 -5.45 1.68 -6.90
N VAL A 74 -5.49 2.93 -6.46
CA VAL A 74 -6.72 3.59 -6.00
C VAL A 74 -6.91 4.90 -6.73
N ASP A 75 -8.10 5.10 -7.31
CA ASP A 75 -8.50 6.41 -7.83
C ASP A 75 -8.86 7.34 -6.66
N THR A 76 -8.32 8.55 -6.64
CA THR A 76 -8.70 9.57 -5.68
C THR A 76 -9.79 10.47 -6.26
N VAL A 77 -10.60 11.07 -5.38
CA VAL A 77 -11.68 11.97 -5.80
C VAL A 77 -11.18 13.39 -6.12
N HIS A 78 -9.96 13.73 -5.71
CA HIS A 78 -9.35 15.02 -6.02
C HIS A 78 -8.57 14.93 -7.33
N ALA A 79 -9.00 15.71 -8.33
CA ALA A 79 -8.35 15.77 -9.64
C ALA A 79 -6.87 16.16 -9.56
N ASP A 80 -6.43 16.85 -8.50
CA ASP A 80 -5.03 17.22 -8.28
C ASP A 80 -4.13 16.09 -7.75
N VAL A 81 -4.70 14.93 -7.39
CA VAL A 81 -3.96 13.76 -6.88
C VAL A 81 -4.07 12.57 -7.84
N GLY A 82 -5.18 12.46 -8.59
CA GLY A 82 -5.39 11.42 -9.60
C GLY A 82 -5.36 10.01 -9.01
N ARG A 83 -4.42 9.17 -9.45
CA ARG A 83 -4.29 7.76 -9.07
C ARG A 83 -3.10 7.51 -8.15
N ILE A 84 -3.32 6.64 -7.16
CA ILE A 84 -2.27 6.27 -6.20
C ILE A 84 -1.94 4.79 -6.25
N GLY A 85 -0.65 4.48 -6.19
CA GLY A 85 -0.12 3.12 -6.09
C GLY A 85 0.33 2.88 -4.66
N ILE A 86 -0.03 1.72 -4.10
CA ILE A 86 0.27 1.39 -2.70
C ILE A 86 1.40 0.37 -2.62
N GLY A 87 2.42 0.65 -1.83
CA GLY A 87 3.45 -0.30 -1.42
C GLY A 87 3.75 -0.17 0.06
N ILE A 88 4.18 -1.26 0.70
CA ILE A 88 4.46 -1.32 2.13
C ILE A 88 5.96 -1.57 2.33
N CYS A 89 6.66 -0.59 2.90
CA CYS A 89 8.01 -0.70 3.43
C CYS A 89 8.99 -1.34 2.44
N TYR A 90 9.22 -2.66 2.55
CA TYR A 90 10.19 -3.41 1.75
C TYR A 90 9.84 -3.46 0.25
N ASP A 91 8.58 -3.24 -0.11
CA ASP A 91 8.13 -3.09 -1.50
C ASP A 91 8.91 -2.01 -2.27
N ILE A 92 9.46 -0.99 -1.58
CA ILE A 92 10.27 0.06 -2.22
C ILE A 92 11.56 -0.47 -2.88
N ARG A 93 12.04 -1.64 -2.44
CA ARG A 93 13.27 -2.25 -2.97
C ARG A 93 13.08 -2.93 -4.32
N PHE A 94 11.83 -3.09 -4.76
CA PHE A 94 11.45 -3.80 -5.98
C PHE A 94 10.90 -2.80 -6.99
N THR A 95 11.79 -2.27 -7.83
CA THR A 95 11.46 -1.23 -8.82
C THR A 95 10.41 -1.70 -9.82
N GLU A 96 10.33 -3.01 -10.07
CA GLU A 96 9.32 -3.65 -10.92
C GLU A 96 7.90 -3.32 -10.46
N LEU A 97 7.65 -3.22 -9.15
CA LEU A 97 6.35 -2.83 -8.63
C LEU A 97 6.00 -1.38 -9.01
N ALA A 98 6.97 -0.48 -8.91
CA ALA A 98 6.81 0.91 -9.36
C ALA A 98 6.58 0.98 -10.89
N MET A 99 7.29 0.16 -11.67
CA MET A 99 7.12 0.07 -13.12
C MET A 99 5.74 -0.44 -13.52
N ILE A 100 5.21 -1.44 -12.80
CA ILE A 100 3.83 -1.93 -13.01
C ILE A 100 2.82 -0.82 -12.73
N TYR A 101 3.01 -0.04 -11.66
CA TYR A 101 2.16 1.12 -11.39
C TYR A 101 2.25 2.15 -12.51
N ALA A 102 3.45 2.48 -12.98
CA ALA A 102 3.63 3.41 -14.09
C ALA A 102 2.92 2.94 -15.37
N ALA A 103 3.07 1.67 -15.73
CA ALA A 103 2.40 1.06 -16.88
C ALA A 103 0.86 1.06 -16.76
N ARG A 104 0.31 1.06 -15.53
CA ARG A 104 -1.13 1.21 -15.27
C ARG A 104 -1.60 2.66 -15.31
N GLY A 105 -0.73 3.58 -15.73
CA GLY A 105 -1.05 4.99 -15.94
C GLY A 105 -0.76 5.89 -14.73
N LEU A 106 0.12 5.45 -13.83
CA LEU A 106 0.71 6.29 -12.78
C LEU A 106 2.01 6.90 -13.29
N PHE A 107 1.91 7.87 -14.20
CA PHE A 107 3.08 8.56 -14.76
C PHE A 107 3.49 9.76 -13.91
N THR A 108 4.79 9.94 -13.66
CA THR A 108 5.35 11.20 -13.15
C THR A 108 5.50 12.20 -14.31
N SER A 109 4.39 12.69 -14.87
CA SER A 109 4.45 13.78 -15.85
C SER A 109 4.48 15.13 -15.11
N PRO A 110 5.38 16.07 -15.45
CA PRO A 110 5.35 17.43 -14.89
C PRO A 110 4.10 18.22 -15.29
N LEU A 111 3.33 17.75 -16.28
CA LEU A 111 2.18 18.45 -16.86
C LEU A 111 0.81 17.88 -16.46
N ASN A 112 0.74 16.67 -15.88
CA ASN A 112 -0.50 16.07 -15.37
C ASN A 112 -0.32 15.65 -13.91
N ARG A 113 -1.10 16.27 -13.02
CA ARG A 113 -1.00 16.14 -11.55
C ARG A 113 -1.60 14.83 -11.02
N ASP A 114 -1.47 13.71 -11.74
CA ASP A 114 -2.31 12.53 -11.52
C ASP A 114 -1.64 11.36 -10.75
N THR A 115 -0.50 11.57 -10.08
CA THR A 115 0.27 10.43 -9.56
C THR A 115 0.91 10.66 -8.19
N VAL A 116 0.48 9.87 -7.20
CA VAL A 116 1.20 9.70 -5.92
C VAL A 116 1.45 8.21 -5.67
N ILE A 117 2.71 7.78 -5.69
CA ILE A 117 3.07 6.41 -5.29
C ILE A 117 3.53 6.45 -3.82
N ILE A 118 2.84 5.73 -2.95
CA ILE A 118 3.13 5.71 -1.51
C ILE A 118 3.82 4.40 -1.18
N PHE A 119 5.10 4.48 -0.78
CA PHE A 119 5.92 3.32 -0.42
C PHE A 119 6.26 3.20 1.08
N ASN A 120 6.15 4.30 1.83
CA ASN A 120 6.61 4.32 3.21
C ASN A 120 5.43 4.30 4.19
N ILE A 121 4.88 3.10 4.31
CA ILE A 121 3.89 2.75 5.32
C ILE A 121 4.53 1.65 6.16
N CYS A 122 5.20 2.01 7.25
CA CYS A 122 5.71 1.06 8.24
C CYS A 122 4.70 0.95 9.38
#